data_AF-A0A1Y5FFP0-F1
#
_entry.id   AF-A0A1Y5FFP0-F1
#
_cell.length_a   1.000
_cell.length_b   1.000
_cell.length_c   1.000
_cell.angle_alpha   90.00
_cell.angle_beta   90.00
_cell.angle_gamma   90.00
#
_symmetry.space_group_name_H-M   'P 1'
#
loop_
_entity.id
_entity.type
_entity.pdbx_description
1 polymer ?
#
loop_
_entity_poly.entity_id
_entity_poly.type
_entity_poly.pdbx_seq_one_letter_code
_entity_poly.pdbx_strand_id
1 'polypeptide(L)'
;MKELIQTILDRIEIEKKEKLTRLLNKCIKIGIDADKLEHATADQVIFKMETFFRGLPGALNEIPKGERQALTFKIMEIIFEELGLEVDKDECFILYHIRDLGKFRVKETKLFDELTIEWKTHKDYVLDSQDYSYALKNLMRSKLIDYRKRNIALKQTLTFCYKF
;
A
#
# COMPACT_ATOMS: atom_id res chain seq x y z
N MET A 1 17.47 7.26 1.62
CA MET A 1 17.02 5.85 1.75
C MET A 1 16.99 5.38 3.19
N LYS A 2 18.11 5.42 3.92
CA LYS A 2 18.16 4.99 5.33
C LYS A 2 17.21 5.80 6.21
N GLU A 3 17.14 7.13 5.99
CA GLU A 3 16.24 8.03 6.72
C GLU A 3 14.76 7.68 6.51
N LEU A 4 14.26 7.61 5.27
CA LEU A 4 12.87 7.20 4.98
C LEU A 4 12.48 5.86 5.62
N ILE A 5 13.32 4.83 5.46
CA ILE A 5 13.05 3.51 6.04
C ILE A 5 13.09 3.58 7.57
N GLN A 6 14.01 4.36 8.15
CA GLN A 6 14.11 4.53 9.59
C GLN A 6 12.86 5.25 10.14
N THR A 7 12.41 6.34 9.51
CA THR A 7 11.19 7.06 9.91
C THR A 7 9.97 6.14 9.88
N ILE A 8 9.78 5.37 8.81
CA ILE A 8 8.71 4.36 8.71
C ILE A 8 8.81 3.37 9.86
N LEU A 9 10.01 2.84 10.12
CA LEU A 9 10.23 1.84 11.17
C LEU A 9 9.98 2.42 12.56
N ASP A 10 10.38 3.66 12.84
CA ASP A 10 10.23 4.30 14.16
C ASP A 10 8.76 4.49 14.53
N ARG A 11 7.89 4.77 13.54
CA ARG A 11 6.43 4.89 13.71
C ARG A 11 5.72 3.55 13.90
N ILE A 12 6.38 2.42 13.64
CA ILE A 12 5.80 1.08 13.77
C ILE A 12 6.17 0.48 15.12
N GLU A 13 5.16 0.18 15.93
CA GLU A 13 5.30 -0.39 17.27
C GLU A 13 5.41 -1.92 17.22
N ILE A 14 6.52 -2.43 16.71
CA ILE A 14 6.87 -3.85 16.77
C ILE A 14 8.23 -4.04 17.44
N GLU A 15 8.35 -5.05 18.31
CA GLU A 15 9.61 -5.34 19.02
C GLU A 15 10.73 -5.75 18.05
N LYS A 16 10.42 -6.61 17.07
CA LYS A 16 11.40 -7.15 16.13
C LYS A 16 11.21 -6.58 14.74
N LYS A 17 11.91 -5.47 14.47
CA LYS A 17 11.85 -4.75 13.19
C LYS A 17 12.68 -5.40 12.07
N GLU A 18 13.63 -6.28 12.37
CA GLU A 18 14.61 -6.81 11.41
C GLU A 18 13.99 -7.37 10.11
N LYS A 19 12.94 -8.20 10.22
CA LYS A 19 12.28 -8.80 9.05
C LYS A 19 11.56 -7.74 8.22
N LEU A 20 10.93 -6.78 8.88
CA LEU A 20 10.26 -5.67 8.22
C LEU A 20 11.28 -4.73 7.55
N THR A 21 12.40 -4.42 8.21
CA THR A 21 13.52 -3.66 7.62
C THR A 21 14.03 -4.35 6.35
N ARG A 22 14.24 -5.67 6.38
CA ARG A 22 14.67 -6.44 5.19
C ARG A 22 13.63 -6.40 4.08
N LEU A 23 12.34 -6.40 4.41
CA LEU A 23 11.26 -6.26 3.43
C LEU A 23 11.26 -4.86 2.80
N LEU A 24 11.27 -3.81 3.61
CA LEU A 24 11.23 -2.42 3.14
C LEU A 24 12.41 -2.09 2.21
N ASN A 25 13.62 -2.56 2.54
CA ASN A 25 14.79 -2.42 1.66
C ASN A 25 14.64 -3.15 0.30
N LYS A 26 13.81 -4.20 0.21
CA LYS A 26 13.50 -4.86 -1.06
C LYS A 26 12.40 -4.14 -1.85
N CYS A 27 11.51 -3.46 -1.14
CA CYS A 27 10.34 -2.80 -1.70
C CYS A 27 10.62 -1.39 -2.18
N ILE A 28 11.43 -0.62 -1.46
CA ILE A 28 11.72 0.79 -1.75
C ILE A 28 13.09 0.89 -2.41
N LYS A 29 13.14 1.44 -3.63
CA LYS A 29 14.38 1.74 -4.36
C LYS A 29 14.41 3.20 -4.75
N ILE A 30 15.58 3.82 -4.68
CA ILE A 30 15.81 5.14 -5.27
C ILE A 30 16.43 4.92 -6.65
N GLY A 31 15.76 5.42 -7.69
CA GLY A 31 16.31 5.53 -9.03
C GLY A 31 17.03 6.87 -9.17
N ILE A 32 18.32 6.81 -9.51
CA ILE A 32 19.07 7.98 -9.99
C ILE A 32 18.85 8.00 -11.50
N ASP A 33 18.15 9.01 -12.00
CA ASP A 33 17.90 9.17 -13.44
C ASP A 33 19.21 9.65 -14.09
N ALA A 34 20.04 8.71 -14.57
CA ALA A 34 21.38 9.00 -15.09
C ALA A 34 21.36 9.91 -16.34
N ASP A 35 20.25 9.97 -17.07
CA ASP A 35 20.11 10.77 -18.30
C ASP A 35 19.63 12.22 -18.04
N LYS A 36 19.42 12.64 -16.79
CA LYS A 36 18.93 13.99 -16.43
C LYS A 36 19.83 14.74 -15.44
N LEU A 37 21.13 14.44 -15.47
CA LEU A 37 22.16 15.02 -14.60
C LEU A 37 22.28 16.55 -14.67
N GLU A 38 21.68 17.24 -15.64
CA GLU A 38 21.71 18.70 -15.72
C GLU A 38 20.52 19.42 -15.04
N HIS A 39 19.39 18.72 -14.73
CA HIS A 39 18.17 19.37 -14.21
C HIS A 39 17.37 18.60 -13.14
N ALA A 40 17.83 17.43 -12.68
CA ALA A 40 17.08 16.63 -11.71
C ALA A 40 17.10 17.26 -10.30
N THR A 41 15.99 17.90 -9.92
CA THR A 41 15.76 18.53 -8.60
C THR A 41 15.05 17.61 -7.60
N ALA A 42 14.82 16.33 -7.94
CA ALA A 42 14.15 15.36 -7.09
C ALA A 42 14.61 13.93 -7.42
N ASP A 43 14.78 13.11 -6.39
CA ASP A 43 15.11 11.69 -6.53
C ASP A 43 13.86 10.90 -6.90
N GLN A 44 13.98 9.91 -7.80
CA GLN A 44 12.85 9.02 -8.08
C GLN A 44 12.80 7.89 -7.06
N VAL A 45 11.68 7.72 -6.37
CA VAL A 45 11.43 6.58 -5.49
C VAL A 45 10.51 5.60 -6.19
N ILE A 46 10.92 4.34 -6.21
CA ILE A 46 10.18 3.20 -6.73
C ILE A 46 9.73 2.34 -5.55
N PHE A 47 8.42 2.18 -5.38
CA PHE A 47 7.82 1.29 -4.40
C PHE A 47 7.21 0.06 -5.08
N LYS A 48 7.75 -1.12 -4.78
CA LYS A 48 7.29 -2.41 -5.33
C LYS A 48 6.16 -2.99 -4.48
N MET A 49 4.93 -2.57 -4.73
CA MET A 49 3.73 -3.06 -4.01
C MET A 49 3.60 -4.58 -4.04
N GLU A 50 3.84 -5.22 -5.19
CA GLU A 50 3.74 -6.69 -5.29
C GLU A 50 4.73 -7.39 -4.35
N THR A 51 5.96 -6.87 -4.27
CA THR A 51 7.00 -7.42 -3.37
C THR A 51 6.64 -7.18 -1.91
N PHE A 52 6.05 -6.01 -1.61
CA PHE A 52 5.58 -5.67 -0.27
C PHE A 52 4.50 -6.64 0.19
N PHE A 53 3.39 -6.74 -0.53
CA PHE A 53 2.27 -7.59 -0.13
C PHE A 53 2.63 -9.08 -0.08
N ARG A 54 3.49 -9.57 -0.99
CA ARG A 54 3.96 -10.96 -0.95
C ARG A 54 4.87 -11.24 0.25
N GLY A 55 5.71 -10.28 0.62
CA GLY A 55 6.68 -10.44 1.70
C GLY A 55 6.13 -10.16 3.10
N LEU A 56 5.01 -9.43 3.19
CA LEU A 56 4.44 -8.97 4.46
C LEU A 56 4.03 -10.11 5.40
N PRO A 57 3.37 -11.19 4.96
CA PRO A 57 3.04 -12.31 5.85
C PRO A 57 4.27 -12.96 6.50
N GLY A 58 5.40 -13.01 5.77
CA GLY A 58 6.67 -13.52 6.29
C GLY A 58 7.35 -12.54 7.24
N ALA A 59 7.20 -11.23 7.00
CA ALA A 59 7.73 -10.20 7.89
C ALA A 59 6.98 -10.11 9.23
N LEU A 60 5.69 -10.42 9.23
CA LEU A 60 4.80 -10.37 10.41
C LEU A 60 4.48 -11.76 10.99
N ASN A 61 5.28 -12.78 10.68
CA ASN A 61 4.95 -14.17 11.04
C ASN A 61 4.94 -14.44 12.55
N GLU A 62 5.62 -13.61 13.35
CA GLU A 62 5.66 -13.68 14.81
C GLU A 62 4.45 -13.00 15.47
N ILE A 63 3.71 -12.17 14.73
CA ILE A 63 2.51 -11.49 15.23
C ILE A 63 1.33 -12.48 15.21
N PRO A 64 0.43 -12.47 16.22
CA PRO A 64 -0.78 -13.30 16.21
C PRO A 64 -1.67 -13.02 15.00
N LYS A 65 -2.31 -14.05 14.44
CA LYS A 65 -3.12 -13.92 13.20
C LYS A 65 -4.23 -12.85 13.33
N GLY A 66 -4.85 -12.71 14.50
CA GLY A 66 -5.90 -11.72 14.75
C GLY A 66 -5.40 -10.26 14.73
N GLU A 67 -4.13 -10.02 15.02
CA GLU A 67 -3.54 -8.68 15.07
C GLU A 67 -2.83 -8.29 13.77
N ARG A 68 -2.44 -9.28 12.95
CA ARG A 68 -1.70 -9.06 11.69
C ARG A 68 -2.41 -8.12 10.73
N GLN A 69 -3.72 -8.20 10.63
CA GLN A 69 -4.48 -7.39 9.68
C GLN A 69 -4.50 -5.92 10.09
N ALA A 70 -4.85 -5.63 11.34
CA ALA A 70 -4.82 -4.27 11.87
C ALA A 70 -3.41 -3.65 11.79
N LEU A 71 -2.39 -4.45 12.13
CA LEU A 71 -1.00 -4.02 11.98
C LEU A 71 -0.62 -3.79 10.52
N THR A 72 -1.13 -4.60 9.59
CA THR A 72 -0.90 -4.40 8.15
C THR A 72 -1.45 -3.05 7.69
N PHE A 73 -2.66 -2.69 8.11
CA PHE A 73 -3.25 -1.40 7.77
C PHE A 73 -2.40 -0.24 8.30
N LYS A 74 -2.00 -0.29 9.57
CA LYS A 74 -1.11 0.72 10.18
C LYS A 74 0.22 0.85 9.43
N ILE A 75 0.82 -0.28 9.03
CA ILE A 75 2.07 -0.27 8.24
C ILE A 75 1.84 0.36 6.86
N MET A 76 0.72 0.07 6.21
CA MET A 76 0.38 0.64 4.89
C MET A 76 0.17 2.14 4.98
N GLU A 77 -0.62 2.61 5.95
CA GLU A 77 -0.85 4.04 6.22
C GLU A 77 0.48 4.78 6.40
N ILE A 78 1.35 4.29 7.30
CA ILE A 78 2.65 4.91 7.54
C ILE A 78 3.51 4.93 6.27
N ILE A 79 3.57 3.82 5.53
CA ILE A 79 4.37 3.78 4.29
C ILE A 79 3.84 4.76 3.25
N PHE A 80 2.51 4.82 3.07
CA PHE A 80 1.92 5.69 2.07
C PHE A 80 2.06 7.16 2.45
N GLU A 81 1.85 7.51 3.71
CA GLU A 81 2.06 8.86 4.24
C GLU A 81 3.51 9.32 4.06
N GLU A 82 4.48 8.48 4.42
CA GLU A 82 5.92 8.76 4.25
C GLU A 82 6.34 8.81 2.78
N LEU A 83 5.56 8.21 1.87
CA LEU A 83 5.74 8.36 0.42
C LEU A 83 4.98 9.55 -0.16
N GLY A 84 4.31 10.35 0.68
CA GLY A 84 3.53 11.52 0.28
C GLY A 84 2.19 11.19 -0.38
N LEU A 85 1.63 10.02 -0.10
CA LEU A 85 0.32 9.59 -0.57
C LEU A 85 -0.70 9.74 0.55
N GLU A 86 -1.76 10.48 0.26
CA GLU A 86 -2.96 10.53 1.10
C GLU A 86 -3.76 9.25 0.84
N VAL A 87 -3.69 8.31 1.79
CA VAL A 87 -4.42 7.04 1.74
C VAL A 87 -5.09 6.83 3.09
N ASP A 88 -6.41 6.80 3.09
CA ASP A 88 -7.18 6.63 4.31
C ASP A 88 -7.27 5.15 4.75
N LYS A 89 -7.73 4.92 5.98
CA LYS A 89 -7.79 3.58 6.60
C LYS A 89 -8.66 2.59 5.80
N ASP A 90 -9.75 3.07 5.24
CA ASP A 90 -10.72 2.33 4.41
C ASP A 90 -10.14 2.05 3.02
N GLU A 91 -9.36 2.96 2.48
CA GLU A 91 -8.59 2.74 1.26
C GLU A 91 -7.50 1.67 1.47
N CYS A 92 -6.81 1.69 2.62
CA CYS A 92 -5.89 0.62 3.02
C CYS A 92 -6.60 -0.73 3.15
N PHE A 93 -7.83 -0.75 3.68
CA PHE A 93 -8.66 -1.94 3.76
C PHE A 93 -8.98 -2.50 2.37
N ILE A 94 -9.40 -1.66 1.42
CA ILE A 94 -9.66 -2.07 0.03
C ILE A 94 -8.38 -2.63 -0.60
N LEU A 95 -7.25 -1.93 -0.47
CA LEU A 95 -5.95 -2.34 -1.02
C LEU A 95 -5.50 -3.71 -0.47
N TYR A 96 -5.70 -3.95 0.81
CA TYR A 96 -5.41 -5.22 1.45
C TYR A 96 -6.23 -6.34 0.81
N HIS A 97 -7.54 -6.17 0.61
CA HIS A 97 -8.39 -7.22 0.06
C HIS A 97 -8.16 -7.47 -1.44
N ILE A 98 -7.70 -6.48 -2.21
CA ILE A 98 -7.30 -6.72 -3.60
C ILE A 98 -5.86 -7.26 -3.73
N ARG A 99 -5.05 -7.27 -2.66
CA ARG A 99 -3.64 -7.71 -2.74
C ARG A 99 -3.49 -9.13 -3.27
N ASP A 100 -4.40 -10.01 -2.87
CA ASP A 100 -4.34 -11.44 -3.17
C ASP A 100 -4.73 -11.72 -4.63
N LEU A 101 -5.32 -10.72 -5.31
CA LEU A 101 -5.60 -10.75 -6.74
C LEU A 101 -4.35 -10.48 -7.59
N GLY A 102 -3.30 -9.86 -7.05
CA GLY A 102 -2.06 -9.59 -7.78
C GLY A 102 -2.28 -8.87 -9.12
N LYS A 103 -1.96 -9.54 -10.24
CA LYS A 103 -2.18 -9.03 -11.63
C LYS A 103 -3.61 -9.22 -12.13
N PHE A 104 -4.41 -10.02 -11.43
CA PHE A 104 -5.76 -10.35 -11.86
C PHE A 104 -6.69 -9.17 -11.64
N ARG A 105 -7.66 -9.06 -12.54
CA ARG A 105 -8.67 -8.02 -12.53
C ARG A 105 -9.91 -8.53 -11.82
N VAL A 106 -10.48 -7.71 -10.95
CA VAL A 106 -11.79 -7.96 -10.33
C VAL A 106 -12.79 -6.92 -10.79
N LYS A 107 -14.04 -7.33 -11.01
CA LYS A 107 -15.12 -6.36 -11.26
C LYS A 107 -15.39 -5.57 -9.99
N GLU A 108 -15.57 -4.27 -10.12
CA GLU A 108 -15.91 -3.36 -9.02
C GLU A 108 -17.08 -3.86 -8.17
N THR A 109 -18.18 -4.30 -8.81
CA THR A 109 -19.35 -4.83 -8.10
C THR A 109 -19.02 -6.08 -7.29
N LYS A 110 -18.19 -6.97 -7.86
CA LYS A 110 -17.77 -8.19 -7.18
C LYS A 110 -16.89 -7.87 -5.98
N LEU A 111 -15.98 -6.91 -6.11
CA LEU A 111 -15.15 -6.45 -5.01
C LEU A 111 -16.00 -5.82 -3.91
N PHE A 112 -16.99 -5.00 -4.26
CA PHE A 112 -17.92 -4.42 -3.29
C PHE A 112 -18.72 -5.49 -2.53
N ASP A 113 -19.21 -6.52 -3.23
CA ASP A 113 -19.91 -7.65 -2.62
C ASP A 113 -19.00 -8.42 -1.64
N GLU A 114 -17.74 -8.68 -2.04
CA GLU A 114 -16.73 -9.32 -1.18
C GLU A 114 -16.42 -8.47 0.06
N LEU A 115 -16.20 -7.16 -0.11
CA LEU A 115 -15.95 -6.24 1.01
C LEU A 115 -17.14 -6.13 1.95
N THR A 116 -18.38 -6.20 1.43
CA THR A 116 -19.59 -6.17 2.25
C THR A 116 -19.66 -7.36 3.21
N ILE A 117 -19.09 -8.50 2.83
CA ILE A 117 -18.97 -9.66 3.72
C ILE A 117 -17.94 -9.38 4.82
N GLU A 118 -16.76 -8.88 4.44
CA GLU A 118 -15.66 -8.56 5.37
C GLU A 118 -16.00 -7.41 6.34
N TRP A 119 -16.81 -6.44 5.91
CA TRP A 119 -17.28 -5.34 6.76
C TRP A 119 -18.17 -5.80 7.93
N LYS A 120 -18.75 -7.00 7.86
CA LYS A 120 -19.50 -7.57 8.99
C LYS A 120 -18.58 -7.86 10.19
N THR A 121 -17.33 -8.23 9.92
CA THR A 121 -16.31 -8.49 10.95
C THR A 121 -15.45 -7.26 11.22
N HIS A 122 -15.32 -6.34 10.25
CA HIS A 122 -14.49 -5.15 10.32
C HIS A 122 -15.31 -3.86 10.21
N LYS A 123 -16.13 -3.59 11.25
CA LYS A 123 -17.10 -2.50 11.24
C LYS A 123 -16.49 -1.09 11.13
N ASP A 124 -15.25 -0.93 11.57
CA ASP A 124 -14.55 0.37 11.56
C ASP A 124 -14.14 0.85 10.15
N TYR A 125 -14.30 0.00 9.15
CA TYR A 125 -13.91 0.21 7.75
C TYR A 125 -15.10 0.18 6.78
N VAL A 126 -16.34 0.09 7.29
CA VAL A 126 -17.55 0.02 6.47
C VAL A 126 -17.71 1.31 5.67
N LEU A 127 -17.93 1.16 4.37
CA LEU A 127 -18.29 2.26 3.48
C LEU A 127 -19.67 2.01 2.88
N ASP A 128 -20.42 3.08 2.67
CA ASP A 128 -21.58 2.99 1.80
C ASP A 128 -21.17 2.99 0.31
N SER A 129 -22.14 2.85 -0.60
CA SER A 129 -21.84 2.80 -2.04
C SER A 129 -21.21 4.08 -2.57
N GLN A 130 -21.53 5.24 -1.99
CA GLN A 130 -21.03 6.53 -2.41
C GLN A 130 -19.58 6.70 -1.93
N ASP A 131 -19.33 6.45 -0.66
CA ASP A 131 -18.00 6.52 -0.05
C ASP A 131 -17.04 5.51 -0.67
N TYR A 132 -17.49 4.28 -0.95
CA TYR A 132 -16.70 3.30 -1.70
C TYR A 132 -16.30 3.81 -3.08
N SER A 133 -17.22 4.48 -3.78
CA SER A 133 -16.93 5.08 -5.09
C SER A 133 -15.92 6.23 -4.99
N TYR A 134 -15.91 6.98 -3.89
CA TYR A 134 -14.91 8.02 -3.63
C TYR A 134 -13.54 7.43 -3.29
N ALA A 135 -13.48 6.44 -2.41
CA ALA A 135 -12.26 5.70 -2.06
C ALA A 135 -11.58 5.10 -3.30
N LEU A 136 -12.35 4.46 -4.20
CA LEU A 136 -11.80 3.96 -5.46
C LEU A 136 -11.25 5.09 -6.35
N LYS A 137 -11.89 6.26 -6.40
CA LYS A 137 -11.41 7.41 -7.17
C LYS A 137 -10.10 7.96 -6.61
N ASN A 138 -9.97 8.04 -5.30
CA ASN A 138 -8.73 8.46 -4.64
C ASN A 138 -7.60 7.45 -4.92
N LEU A 139 -7.84 6.15 -4.72
CA LEU A 139 -6.88 5.09 -5.05
C LEU A 139 -6.43 5.13 -6.51
N MET A 140 -7.34 5.46 -7.45
CA MET A 140 -6.99 5.70 -8.86
C MET A 140 -6.09 6.93 -9.05
N ARG A 141 -6.43 8.06 -8.40
CA ARG A 141 -5.66 9.32 -8.47
C ARG A 141 -4.24 9.15 -7.91
N SER A 142 -4.12 8.44 -6.80
CA SER A 142 -2.86 8.05 -6.16
C SER A 142 -2.10 6.96 -6.93
N LYS A 143 -2.66 6.49 -8.06
CA LYS A 143 -2.10 5.44 -8.94
C LYS A 143 -1.84 4.12 -8.21
N LEU A 144 -2.56 3.83 -7.13
CA LEU A 144 -2.43 2.58 -6.36
C LEU A 144 -3.17 1.42 -7.05
N ILE A 145 -4.23 1.75 -7.79
CA ILE A 145 -4.99 0.80 -8.59
C ILE A 145 -5.10 1.23 -10.04
N ASP A 146 -5.17 0.25 -10.93
CA ASP A 146 -5.56 0.43 -12.32
C ASP A 146 -7.06 0.13 -12.45
N TYR A 147 -7.81 1.05 -13.04
CA TYR A 147 -9.24 0.90 -13.28
C TYR A 147 -9.55 0.99 -14.77
N ARG A 148 -10.14 -0.06 -15.35
CA ARG A 148 -10.52 -0.09 -16.76
C ARG A 148 -11.80 -0.87 -16.98
N LYS A 149 -12.82 -0.25 -17.59
CA LYS A 149 -14.12 -0.88 -17.89
C LYS A 149 -14.70 -1.59 -16.65
N ARG A 150 -14.74 -0.91 -15.50
CA ARG A 150 -15.20 -1.45 -14.20
C ARG A 150 -14.40 -2.63 -13.67
N ASN A 151 -13.19 -2.85 -14.18
CA ASN A 151 -12.26 -3.82 -13.64
C ASN A 151 -11.15 -3.08 -12.89
N ILE A 152 -10.87 -3.57 -11.69
CA ILE A 152 -9.85 -3.07 -10.78
C ILE A 152 -8.69 -4.06 -10.76
N ALA A 153 -7.46 -3.56 -10.81
CA ALA A 153 -6.25 -4.33 -10.54
C ALA A 153 -5.32 -3.52 -9.64
N LEU A 154 -4.58 -4.18 -8.78
CA LEU A 154 -3.55 -3.54 -7.97
C LEU A 154 -2.36 -3.15 -8.86
N LYS A 155 -1.83 -1.94 -8.71
CA LYS A 155 -0.61 -1.56 -9.41
C LYS A 155 0.60 -2.25 -8.81
N GLN A 156 1.44 -2.85 -9.63
CA GLN A 156 2.55 -3.67 -9.10
C GLN A 156 3.69 -2.85 -8.52
N THR A 157 3.95 -1.70 -9.14
CA THR A 157 5.05 -0.80 -8.84
C THR A 157 4.56 0.63 -8.96
N LEU A 158 4.89 1.43 -7.96
CA LEU A 158 4.66 2.86 -7.97
C LEU A 158 5.99 3.57 -8.18
N THR A 159 5.95 4.70 -8.89
CA THR A 159 7.11 5.56 -9.09
C THR A 159 6.68 6.98 -8.79
N PHE A 160 7.44 7.65 -7.93
CA PHE A 160 7.19 9.01 -7.49
C PHE A 160 8.48 9.82 -7.46
N CYS A 161 8.37 11.14 -7.63
CA CYS A 161 9.49 12.04 -7.38
C CYS A 161 9.43 12.46 -5.92
N TYR A 162 10.48 12.14 -5.16
CA TYR A 162 10.62 12.51 -3.77
C TYR A 162 11.63 13.66 -3.68
N LYS A 163 11.20 14.78 -3.09
CA LYS A 163 12.10 15.87 -2.72
C LYS A 163 12.51 15.64 -1.27
N PHE A 164 13.80 15.44 -1.04
CA PHE A 164 14.37 15.47 0.31
C PHE A 164 14.28 16.87 0.91
#